data_AF-A0A1I3XXQ0-F1
#
_entry.id   AF-A0A1I3XXQ0-F1
#
_cell.length_a   1.000
_cell.length_b   1.000
_cell.length_c   1.000
_cell.angle_alpha   90.00
_cell.angle_beta   90.00
_cell.angle_gamma   90.00
#
_symmetry.space_group_name_H-M   'P 1'
#
loop_
_entity.id
_entity.type
_entity.pdbx_description
1 polymer ?
#
loop_
_entity_poly.entity_id
_entity_poly.type
_entity_poly.pdbx_seq_one_letter_code
_entity_poly.pdbx_strand_id
1 'polypeptide(L)'
;MDLLYYIRLARRNWLLIVFSLFLAAATATVVTAGTPPKYVATITMLVSGHDREGSLTTAYQAGMLSQQRVQSYSELLTSRRMISQIAAGDDVQRLQENITAEPIPDTVLIRVAVVDTDPARAARLANALGAEFPKLIDQIERPTPTGRATVKVTMVDRADVPGAPVSPRPLVNFGLAMVIALSVAVGSLILRDRLDTTIKTDEALRQASKSAILGTIGYERNARRLPLIVRDQGRSSRAEAFRSLRTNLQFIGVDRQPKSLVVTSCLPNEGKTSTAANLAITLAQAGWRVILVDGDLRRPRIPRYLGIEGTAGLTDVLIDRARLQEVIQTWGEAKLSVLPSGQIPPNPSELLGSHGMRNVLAELTETYDMVIVDAPPLLPVTDAATLAAICDGTLLIARYGKIRREQVARATEMLSAINARVVGAVLNFAPATSSQHYGYGYGYEPEVKGKRKDKTPVNA
;
A
#
# COMPACT_ATOMS: atom_id res chain seq x y z
N MET A 1 -11.26 -14.10 2.81
CA MET A 1 -10.25 -13.01 2.81
C MET A 1 -8.98 -13.58 3.40
N ASP A 2 -8.00 -13.94 2.58
CA ASP A 2 -6.89 -14.81 3.00
C ASP A 2 -5.83 -14.05 3.80
N LEU A 3 -5.42 -14.60 4.94
CA LEU A 3 -4.30 -14.10 5.75
C LEU A 3 -3.01 -13.93 4.94
N LEU A 4 -2.80 -14.83 3.96
CA LEU A 4 -1.67 -14.81 3.02
C LEU A 4 -1.65 -13.57 2.11
N TYR A 5 -2.79 -12.91 1.91
CA TYR A 5 -2.88 -11.65 1.17
C TYR A 5 -2.20 -10.51 1.95
N TYR A 6 -2.58 -10.34 3.21
CA TYR A 6 -2.06 -9.28 4.07
C TYR A 6 -0.55 -9.43 4.34
N ILE A 7 -0.07 -10.66 4.48
CA ILE A 7 1.37 -10.95 4.64
C ILE A 7 2.15 -10.52 3.40
N ARG A 8 1.67 -10.82 2.19
CA ARG A 8 2.32 -10.41 0.94
C ARG A 8 2.29 -8.88 0.77
N LEU A 9 1.18 -8.24 1.13
CA LEU A 9 1.03 -6.80 1.07
C LEU A 9 1.99 -6.09 2.03
N ALA A 10 2.10 -6.59 3.27
CA ALA A 10 3.05 -6.09 4.27
C ALA A 10 4.50 -6.27 3.80
N ARG A 11 4.85 -7.43 3.24
CA ARG A 11 6.21 -7.72 2.73
C ARG A 11 6.59 -6.81 1.56
N ARG A 12 5.64 -6.45 0.68
CA ARG A 12 5.91 -5.53 -0.45
C ARG A 12 6.19 -4.10 0.03
N ASN A 13 5.59 -3.68 1.14
CA ASN A 13 5.59 -2.31 1.61
C ASN A 13 6.29 -2.14 2.97
N TRP A 14 7.15 -3.08 3.36
CA TRP A 14 7.79 -3.11 4.68
C TRP A 14 8.57 -1.83 5.03
N LEU A 15 9.16 -1.18 4.02
CA LEU A 15 9.85 0.12 4.18
C LEU A 15 8.94 1.22 4.71
N LEU A 16 7.66 1.25 4.31
CA LEU A 16 6.71 2.24 4.82
C LEU A 16 6.38 1.99 6.29
N ILE A 17 6.25 0.73 6.68
CA ILE A 17 5.99 0.33 8.07
C ILE A 17 7.18 0.71 8.96
N VAL A 18 8.39 0.38 8.52
CA VAL A 18 9.64 0.73 9.24
C VAL A 18 9.78 2.25 9.34
N PHE A 19 9.53 2.99 8.26
CA PHE A 19 9.59 4.45 8.28
C PHE A 19 8.57 5.07 9.24
N SER A 20 7.32 4.58 9.27
CA SER A 20 6.31 5.07 10.22
C SER A 20 6.66 4.78 11.67
N LEU A 21 7.24 3.60 11.95
CA LEU A 21 7.69 3.22 13.30
C LEU A 21 8.86 4.10 13.75
N PHE A 22 9.82 4.34 12.85
CA PHE A 22 10.96 5.23 13.13
C PHE A 22 10.50 6.65 13.41
N LEU A 23 9.61 7.20 12.58
CA LEU A 23 9.04 8.53 12.76
C LEU A 23 8.30 8.64 14.10
N ALA A 24 7.52 7.62 14.48
CA ALA A 24 6.82 7.61 15.75
C ALA A 24 7.75 7.53 16.96
N ALA A 25 8.82 6.73 16.88
CA ALA A 25 9.84 6.67 17.92
C ALA A 25 10.58 8.01 18.06
N ALA A 26 10.95 8.66 16.95
CA ALA A 26 11.56 9.98 16.97
C ALA A 26 10.65 11.01 17.63
N THR A 27 9.37 11.08 17.22
CA THR A 27 8.38 12.00 17.82
C THR A 27 8.17 11.72 19.30
N ALA A 28 8.03 10.45 19.71
CA ALA A 28 7.89 10.08 21.12
C ALA A 28 9.12 10.48 21.95
N THR A 29 10.32 10.34 21.39
CA THR A 29 11.58 10.76 22.02
C THR A 29 11.60 12.27 22.24
N VAL A 30 11.28 13.06 21.20
CA VAL A 30 11.27 14.52 21.25
C VAL A 30 10.23 15.04 22.25
N VAL A 31 9.01 14.50 22.21
CA VAL A 31 7.94 14.89 23.15
C VAL A 31 8.30 14.51 24.58
N THR A 32 8.87 13.33 24.79
CA THR A 32 9.28 12.87 26.12
C THR A 32 10.45 13.68 26.67
N ALA A 33 11.43 14.03 25.82
CA ALA A 33 12.58 14.84 26.21
C ALA A 33 12.20 16.31 26.48
N GLY A 34 11.18 16.84 25.81
CA GLY A 34 10.67 18.20 26.01
C GLY A 34 9.72 18.35 27.20
N THR A 35 9.27 17.25 27.82
CA THR A 35 8.34 17.31 28.95
C THR A 35 9.12 17.38 30.27
N PRO A 36 8.93 18.42 31.11
CA PRO A 36 9.65 18.52 32.37
C PRO A 36 9.27 17.39 33.33
N PRO A 37 10.23 16.85 34.11
CA PRO A 37 9.94 15.80 35.07
C PRO A 37 9.00 16.31 36.16
N LYS A 38 8.02 15.50 36.54
CA LYS A 38 7.10 15.76 37.67
C LYS A 38 7.33 14.74 38.77
N TYR A 39 7.46 15.23 40.00
CA TYR A 39 7.66 14.47 41.22
C TYR A 39 6.42 14.60 42.10
N VAL A 40 6.10 13.54 42.85
CA VAL A 40 4.93 13.51 43.73
C VAL A 40 5.41 13.24 45.15
N ALA A 41 5.14 14.17 46.06
CA ALA A 41 5.36 14.01 47.49
C ALA A 41 4.02 13.78 48.18
N THR A 42 3.96 12.81 49.10
CA THR A 42 2.71 12.42 49.76
C THR A 42 2.84 12.52 51.27
N ILE A 43 1.82 13.11 51.91
CA ILE A 43 1.63 13.03 53.37
C ILE A 43 0.31 12.32 53.69
N THR A 44 0.26 11.72 54.87
CA THR A 44 -0.95 11.10 55.40
C THR A 44 -1.32 11.76 56.73
N MET A 45 -2.58 12.16 56.87
CA MET A 45 -3.11 12.80 58.07
C MET A 45 -4.22 11.95 58.68
N LEU A 46 -4.19 11.79 60.01
CA LEU A 46 -5.21 11.10 60.78
C LEU A 46 -6.15 12.12 61.41
N VAL A 47 -7.44 11.92 61.21
CA VAL A 47 -8.50 12.69 61.84
C VAL A 47 -9.03 11.87 63.03
N SER A 48 -9.00 12.42 64.24
CA SER A 48 -9.43 11.72 65.46
C SER A 48 -10.43 12.56 66.24
N GLY A 49 -11.57 11.98 66.60
CA GLY A 49 -12.57 12.61 67.46
C GLY A 49 -12.22 12.46 68.95
N HIS A 50 -12.69 13.39 69.79
CA HIS A 50 -12.50 13.31 71.23
C HIS A 50 -13.63 12.51 71.91
N ASP A 51 -13.29 11.44 72.61
CA ASP A 51 -14.25 10.62 73.37
C ASP A 51 -14.62 11.29 74.70
N ARG A 52 -15.88 11.69 74.84
CA ARG A 52 -16.48 12.03 76.15
C ARG A 52 -17.15 10.77 76.72
N GLU A 53 -16.57 10.27 77.81
CA GLU A 53 -17.05 9.17 78.65
C GLU A 53 -17.18 7.80 77.94
N GLY A 54 -16.58 6.77 78.53
CA GLY A 54 -16.30 5.46 77.92
C GLY A 54 -17.50 4.55 77.61
N SER A 55 -18.50 5.05 76.89
CA SER A 55 -19.61 4.26 76.33
C SER A 55 -19.30 3.79 74.90
N LEU A 56 -19.59 2.52 74.60
CA LEU A 56 -19.39 1.94 73.25
C LEU A 56 -20.22 2.65 72.16
N THR A 57 -21.36 3.24 72.52
CA THR A 57 -22.25 3.94 71.59
C THR A 57 -21.71 5.32 71.18
N THR A 58 -21.02 6.03 72.07
CA THR A 58 -20.40 7.34 71.77
C THR A 58 -19.15 7.16 70.91
N ALA A 59 -18.39 6.08 71.12
CA ALA A 59 -17.24 5.74 70.27
C ALA A 59 -17.65 5.42 68.82
N TYR A 60 -18.74 4.66 68.61
CA TYR A 60 -19.25 4.37 67.25
C TYR A 60 -19.74 5.63 66.52
N GLN A 61 -20.44 6.52 67.23
CA GLN A 61 -20.89 7.81 66.68
C GLN A 61 -19.70 8.75 66.39
N ALA A 62 -18.67 8.75 67.23
CA ALA A 62 -17.44 9.52 67.02
C ALA A 62 -16.66 9.03 65.78
N GLY A 63 -16.65 7.72 65.53
CA GLY A 63 -16.06 7.12 64.32
C GLY A 63 -16.76 7.57 63.04
N MET A 64 -18.10 7.46 62.99
CA MET A 64 -18.92 7.92 61.86
C MET A 64 -18.78 9.43 61.60
N LEU A 65 -18.77 10.23 62.67
CA LEU A 65 -18.54 11.68 62.57
C LEU A 65 -17.15 11.98 62.01
N SER A 66 -16.12 11.29 62.49
CA SER A 66 -14.74 11.51 62.01
C SER A 66 -14.61 11.15 60.54
N GLN A 67 -15.26 10.09 60.06
CA GLN A 67 -15.31 9.73 58.63
C GLN A 67 -16.01 10.79 57.78
N GLN A 68 -17.15 11.34 58.22
CA GLN A 68 -17.81 12.45 57.51
C GLN A 68 -16.92 13.70 57.46
N ARG A 69 -16.16 13.97 58.52
CA ARG A 69 -15.22 15.10 58.59
C ARG A 69 -14.02 14.91 57.67
N VAL A 70 -13.52 13.70 57.49
CA VAL A 70 -12.43 13.40 56.54
C VAL A 70 -12.79 13.86 55.13
N GLN A 71 -14.01 13.62 54.68
CA GLN A 71 -14.48 14.08 53.37
C GLN A 71 -14.51 15.62 53.28
N SER A 72 -15.12 16.30 54.25
CA SER A 72 -15.13 17.78 54.27
C SER A 72 -13.73 18.38 54.39
N TYR A 73 -12.84 17.76 55.15
CA TYR A 73 -11.46 18.21 55.35
C TYR A 73 -10.60 18.01 54.10
N SER A 74 -10.83 16.95 53.31
CA SER A 74 -10.15 16.79 52.01
C SER A 74 -10.45 17.93 51.02
N GLU A 75 -11.68 18.45 51.01
CA GLU A 75 -12.03 19.61 50.18
C GLU A 75 -11.43 20.92 50.73
N LEU A 76 -11.34 21.06 52.06
CA LEU A 76 -10.73 22.23 52.67
C LEU A 76 -9.22 22.30 52.45
N LEU A 77 -8.54 21.15 52.33
CA LEU A 77 -7.10 21.06 52.04
C LEU A 77 -6.72 21.65 50.68
N THR A 78 -7.61 21.54 49.69
CA THR A 78 -7.42 22.10 48.34
C THR A 78 -8.08 23.47 48.18
N SER A 79 -8.63 24.04 49.26
CA SER A 79 -9.26 25.36 49.24
C SER A 79 -8.23 26.47 49.03
N ARG A 80 -8.64 27.53 48.31
CA ARG A 80 -7.77 28.70 48.03
C ARG A 80 -7.22 29.33 49.31
N ARG A 81 -7.98 29.31 50.41
CA ARG A 81 -7.56 29.84 51.72
C ARG A 81 -6.38 29.05 52.26
N MET A 82 -6.42 27.73 52.21
CA MET A 82 -5.31 26.87 52.65
C MET A 82 -4.08 27.05 51.76
N ILE A 83 -4.26 27.00 50.44
CA ILE A 83 -3.15 27.14 49.49
C ILE A 83 -2.50 28.52 49.60
N SER A 84 -3.27 29.60 49.84
CA SER A 84 -2.70 30.94 50.01
C SER A 84 -1.77 31.08 51.23
N GLN A 85 -1.97 30.28 52.28
CA GLN A 85 -1.12 30.31 53.48
C GLN A 85 0.25 29.65 53.25
N ILE A 86 0.33 28.69 52.33
CA ILE A 86 1.57 27.97 52.00
C ILE A 86 2.24 28.48 50.72
N ALA A 87 1.58 29.36 49.96
CA ALA A 87 2.02 29.75 48.63
C ALA A 87 3.34 30.55 48.60
N ALA A 88 3.80 31.16 49.70
CA ALA A 88 5.11 31.83 49.82
C ALA A 88 5.56 32.69 48.60
N GLY A 89 4.62 33.32 47.87
CA GLY A 89 4.88 34.13 46.67
C GLY A 89 4.64 33.44 45.31
N ASP A 90 4.28 32.16 45.31
CA ASP A 90 3.89 31.39 44.13
C ASP A 90 2.45 31.66 43.67
N ASP A 91 2.18 31.31 42.41
CA ASP A 91 0.83 31.33 41.86
C ASP A 91 -0.07 30.28 42.54
N VAL A 92 -1.02 30.79 43.32
CA VAL A 92 -2.00 30.00 44.09
C VAL A 92 -2.83 29.10 43.17
N GLN A 93 -3.14 29.52 41.95
CA GLN A 93 -3.95 28.73 41.03
C GLN A 93 -3.17 27.51 40.53
N ARG A 94 -1.91 27.72 40.14
CA ARG A 94 -1.02 26.62 39.74
C ARG A 94 -0.76 25.64 40.88
N LEU A 95 -0.62 26.11 42.11
CA LEU A 95 -0.45 25.22 43.27
C LEU A 95 -1.72 24.41 43.55
N GLN A 96 -2.89 25.02 43.42
CA GLN A 96 -4.17 24.34 43.63
C GLN A 96 -4.37 23.19 42.65
N GLU A 97 -4.02 23.36 41.37
CA GLU A 97 -4.10 22.29 40.36
C GLU A 97 -3.12 21.13 40.60
N ASN A 98 -2.04 21.39 41.35
CA ASN A 98 -0.98 20.43 41.61
C ASN A 98 -1.08 19.75 42.98
N ILE A 99 -2.09 20.10 43.78
CA ILE A 99 -2.33 19.53 45.11
C ILE A 99 -3.65 18.76 45.05
N THR A 100 -3.57 17.47 45.36
CA THR A 100 -4.73 16.58 45.42
C THR A 100 -4.85 16.04 46.84
N ALA A 101 -6.05 16.09 47.41
CA ALA A 101 -6.33 15.54 48.73
C ALA A 101 -7.51 14.57 48.59
N GLU A 102 -7.27 13.31 48.91
CA GLU A 102 -8.25 12.24 48.76
C GLU A 102 -8.44 11.51 50.10
N PRO A 103 -9.70 11.29 50.54
CA PRO A 103 -9.99 10.47 51.69
C PRO A 103 -9.71 8.99 51.35
N ILE A 104 -9.09 8.24 52.26
CA ILE A 104 -8.91 6.80 52.07
C ILE A 104 -10.22 6.09 52.50
N PRO A 105 -10.88 5.32 51.61
CA PRO A 105 -12.16 4.66 51.91
C PRO A 105 -12.13 3.84 53.19
N ASP A 106 -13.21 3.89 53.97
CA ASP A 106 -13.40 3.16 55.23
C ASP A 106 -12.35 3.46 56.33
N THR A 107 -11.62 4.57 56.21
CA THR A 107 -10.63 5.00 57.20
C THR A 107 -10.85 6.44 57.65
N VAL A 108 -10.10 6.83 58.69
CA VAL A 108 -10.04 8.21 59.19
C VAL A 108 -8.82 8.96 58.67
N LEU A 109 -8.27 8.50 57.54
CA LEU A 109 -7.04 9.00 56.93
C LEU A 109 -7.32 9.85 55.68
N ILE A 110 -6.58 10.95 55.56
CA ILE A 110 -6.56 11.78 54.37
C ILE A 110 -5.17 11.69 53.75
N ARG A 111 -5.10 11.34 52.47
CA ARG A 111 -3.87 11.33 51.69
C ARG A 111 -3.79 12.62 50.89
N VAL A 112 -2.68 13.35 51.02
CA VAL A 112 -2.43 14.56 50.23
C VAL A 112 -1.20 14.33 49.37
N ALA A 113 -1.35 14.50 48.06
CA ALA A 113 -0.28 14.41 47.07
C ALA A 113 -0.03 15.77 46.44
N VAL A 114 1.22 16.22 46.50
CA VAL A 114 1.71 17.46 45.90
C VAL A 114 2.61 17.13 44.73
N VAL A 115 2.27 17.65 43.55
CA VAL A 115 2.99 17.42 42.29
C VAL A 115 3.83 18.65 41.94
N ASP A 116 5.15 18.53 41.83
CA ASP A 116 6.01 19.64 41.40
C ASP A 116 7.11 19.16 40.45
N THR A 117 7.69 20.09 39.71
CA THR A 117 8.90 19.88 38.91
C THR A 117 10.18 19.75 39.75
N ASP A 118 10.19 20.33 40.95
CA ASP A 118 11.29 20.18 41.92
C ASP A 118 10.90 19.20 43.05
N PRO A 119 11.61 18.07 43.22
CA PRO A 119 11.28 17.08 44.26
C PRO A 119 11.42 17.64 45.68
N ALA A 120 12.38 18.53 45.92
CA ALA A 120 12.57 19.13 47.23
C ALA A 120 11.43 20.12 47.54
N ARG A 121 10.97 20.87 46.52
CA ARG A 121 9.82 21.76 46.65
C ARG A 121 8.52 21.01 46.91
N ALA A 122 8.27 19.90 46.19
CA ALA A 122 7.10 19.06 46.43
C ALA A 122 7.04 18.57 47.89
N ALA A 123 8.17 18.06 48.42
CA ALA A 123 8.25 17.61 49.81
C ALA A 123 8.08 18.75 50.82
N ARG A 124 8.66 19.93 50.56
CA ARG A 124 8.48 21.12 51.42
C ARG A 124 7.02 21.56 51.46
N LEU A 125 6.35 21.66 50.31
CA LEU A 125 4.94 22.06 50.22
C LEU A 125 4.03 21.05 50.90
N ALA A 126 4.27 19.75 50.69
CA ALA A 126 3.51 18.69 51.36
C ALA A 126 3.68 18.75 52.88
N ASN A 127 4.91 18.90 53.38
CA ASN A 127 5.18 19.04 54.81
C ASN A 127 4.61 20.34 55.40
N ALA A 128 4.63 21.45 54.65
CA ALA A 128 4.02 22.71 55.06
C ALA A 128 2.48 22.58 55.17
N LEU A 129 1.82 21.91 54.22
CA LEU A 129 0.39 21.60 54.30
C LEU A 129 0.06 20.87 55.59
N GLY A 130 0.79 19.80 55.90
CA GLY A 130 0.48 19.02 57.11
C GLY A 130 0.89 19.71 58.42
N ALA A 131 1.70 20.78 58.39
CA ALA A 131 2.03 21.59 59.57
C ALA A 131 1.02 22.72 59.82
N GLU A 132 0.52 23.36 58.74
CA GLU A 132 -0.42 24.48 58.82
C GLU A 132 -1.88 24.02 58.89
N PHE A 133 -2.23 22.91 58.24
CA PHE A 133 -3.62 22.43 58.20
C PHE A 133 -4.18 22.06 59.58
N PRO A 134 -3.45 21.36 60.49
CA PRO A 134 -3.94 21.13 61.85
C PRO A 134 -4.23 22.42 62.62
N LYS A 135 -3.45 23.48 62.41
CA LYS A 135 -3.68 24.78 63.05
C LYS A 135 -4.96 25.44 62.54
N LEU A 136 -5.24 25.32 61.24
CA LEU A 136 -6.46 25.85 60.63
C LEU A 136 -7.70 25.10 61.14
N ILE A 137 -7.65 23.77 61.22
CA ILE A 137 -8.76 22.98 61.76
C ILE A 137 -8.98 23.27 63.25
N ASP A 138 -7.91 23.41 64.03
CA ASP A 138 -8.01 23.78 65.45
C ASP A 138 -8.65 25.16 65.65
N GLN A 139 -8.48 26.11 64.72
CA GLN A 139 -9.19 27.39 64.75
C GLN A 139 -10.68 27.27 64.38
N ILE A 140 -11.04 26.37 63.45
CA ILE A 140 -12.41 26.19 62.97
C ILE A 140 -13.27 25.38 63.96
N GLU A 141 -12.68 24.37 64.60
CA GLU A 141 -13.39 23.43 65.48
C GLU A 141 -13.46 23.87 66.96
N ARG A 142 -12.92 25.06 67.30
CA ARG A 142 -13.00 25.65 68.66
C ARG A 142 -14.23 26.57 68.80
N PRO A 143 -15.24 26.19 69.61
CA PRO A 143 -16.44 27.03 69.79
C PRO A 143 -16.22 28.25 70.70
N THR A 144 -15.12 28.29 71.47
CA THR A 144 -14.79 29.36 72.43
C THR A 144 -13.28 29.38 72.67
N PRO A 145 -12.62 30.50 73.02
CA PRO A 145 -11.15 30.58 73.17
C PRO A 145 -10.55 29.61 74.21
N THR A 146 -11.37 29.14 75.15
CA THR A 146 -11.03 28.17 76.20
C THR A 146 -11.62 26.76 75.95
N GLY A 147 -12.36 26.56 74.86
CA GLY A 147 -12.99 25.29 74.49
C GLY A 147 -12.03 24.33 73.78
N ARG A 148 -12.18 23.02 74.02
CA ARG A 148 -11.40 21.97 73.33
C ARG A 148 -12.02 21.66 71.97
N ALA A 149 -11.19 21.44 70.95
CA ALA A 149 -11.64 21.05 69.62
C ALA A 149 -12.34 19.68 69.63
N THR A 150 -13.44 19.55 68.89
CA THR A 150 -14.22 18.32 68.78
C THR A 150 -13.48 17.22 68.01
N VAL A 151 -12.64 17.64 67.05
CA VAL A 151 -11.84 16.76 66.19
C VAL A 151 -10.42 17.32 66.09
N LYS A 152 -9.43 16.44 66.17
CA LYS A 152 -8.01 16.76 66.03
C LYS A 152 -7.42 16.06 64.82
N VAL A 153 -6.76 16.83 63.96
CA VAL A 153 -5.96 16.31 62.85
C VAL A 153 -4.51 16.21 63.29
N THR A 154 -3.90 15.05 63.10
CA THR A 154 -2.46 14.82 63.38
C THR A 154 -1.79 14.26 62.14
N MET A 155 -0.60 14.76 61.82
CA MET A 155 0.23 14.19 60.76
C MET A 155 0.75 12.83 61.21
N VAL A 156 0.51 11.80 60.39
CA VAL A 156 0.99 10.44 60.64
C VAL A 156 2.43 10.32 60.15
N ASP A 157 2.64 10.68 58.87
CA ASP A 157 3.93 10.59 58.20
C ASP A 157 4.29 11.91 57.51
N ARG A 158 5.58 12.26 57.57
CA ARG A 158 6.15 13.38 56.81
C ARG A 158 6.44 12.93 55.38
N ALA A 159 6.40 13.87 54.44
CA ALA A 159 6.76 13.60 53.06
C ALA A 159 8.28 13.54 52.90
N ASP A 160 8.75 12.42 52.36
CA ASP A 160 10.13 12.26 51.89
C ASP A 160 10.32 12.94 50.52
N VAL A 161 11.57 13.26 50.20
CA VAL A 161 11.96 13.80 48.89
C VAL A 161 11.87 12.68 47.84
N PRO A 162 11.02 12.80 46.82
CA PRO A 162 10.85 11.73 45.83
C PRO A 162 12.14 11.51 45.02
N GLY A 163 12.65 10.27 45.00
CA GLY A 163 13.89 9.92 44.29
C GLY A 163 13.75 9.71 42.78
N ALA A 164 12.52 9.57 42.26
CA ALA A 164 12.26 9.36 40.84
C ALA A 164 11.01 10.14 40.36
N PRO A 165 11.02 10.66 39.11
CA PRO A 165 9.87 11.35 38.55
C PRO A 165 8.75 10.35 38.20
N VAL A 166 7.51 10.77 38.43
CA VAL A 166 6.30 9.99 38.07
C VAL A 166 5.89 10.22 36.61
N SER A 167 6.32 11.34 36.02
CA SER A 167 6.13 11.72 34.62
C SER A 167 7.36 12.48 34.10
N PRO A 168 7.76 12.35 32.82
CA PRO A 168 7.17 11.47 31.81
C PRO A 168 7.55 9.99 32.03
N ARG A 169 6.70 9.06 31.56
CA ARG A 169 6.96 7.62 31.59
C ARG A 169 7.43 7.18 30.20
N PRO A 170 8.75 7.23 29.90
CA PRO A 170 9.26 7.04 28.54
C PRO A 170 8.75 5.73 27.94
N LEU A 171 8.86 4.62 28.66
CA LEU A 171 8.43 3.30 28.19
C LEU A 171 6.96 3.25 27.78
N VAL A 172 6.07 3.89 28.55
CA VAL A 172 4.63 3.94 28.26
C VAL A 172 4.36 4.82 27.03
N ASN A 173 5.00 6.00 26.96
CA ASN A 173 4.86 6.93 25.85
C ASN A 173 5.35 6.30 24.52
N PHE A 174 6.51 5.64 24.54
CA PHE A 174 7.04 4.92 23.38
C PHE A 174 6.12 3.77 22.97
N GLY A 175 5.64 2.96 23.92
CA GLY A 175 4.72 1.86 23.64
C GLY A 175 3.44 2.35 22.97
N LEU A 176 2.82 3.39 23.53
CA LEU A 176 1.61 4.00 22.97
C LEU A 176 1.84 4.56 21.56
N ALA A 177 2.93 5.31 21.36
CA ALA A 177 3.29 5.87 20.06
C ALA A 177 3.49 4.77 19.01
N MET A 178 4.12 3.65 19.38
CA MET A 178 4.38 2.53 18.48
C MET A 178 3.09 1.82 18.06
N VAL A 179 2.14 1.62 18.99
CA VAL A 179 0.83 1.02 18.69
C VAL A 179 0.02 1.91 17.74
N ILE A 180 0.00 3.22 17.97
CA ILE A 180 -0.69 4.18 17.11
C ILE A 180 -0.06 4.17 15.71
N ALA A 181 1.27 4.22 15.64
CA ALA A 181 1.99 4.23 14.38
C ALA A 181 1.75 2.96 13.56
N LEU A 182 1.76 1.79 14.20
CA LEU A 182 1.47 0.52 13.55
C LEU A 182 0.03 0.49 13.01
N SER A 183 -0.93 0.97 13.79
CA SER A 183 -2.34 1.03 13.40
C SER A 183 -2.54 1.94 12.17
N VAL A 184 -1.92 3.11 12.16
CA VAL A 184 -1.95 4.05 11.01
C VAL A 184 -1.24 3.45 9.81
N ALA A 185 -0.09 2.80 10.00
CA ALA A 185 0.67 2.17 8.91
C ALA A 185 -0.15 1.08 8.22
N VAL A 186 -0.76 0.17 9.00
CA VAL A 186 -1.63 -0.90 8.48
C VAL A 186 -2.86 -0.31 7.79
N GLY A 187 -3.51 0.68 8.40
CA GLY A 187 -4.65 1.38 7.80
C GLY A 187 -4.30 2.03 6.46
N SER A 188 -3.17 2.75 6.38
CA SER A 188 -2.70 3.40 5.15
C SER A 188 -2.37 2.39 4.05
N LEU A 189 -1.83 1.23 4.42
CA LEU A 189 -1.44 0.16 3.51
C LEU A 189 -2.69 -0.51 2.89
N ILE A 190 -3.72 -0.76 3.71
CA ILE A 190 -5.01 -1.27 3.24
C ILE A 190 -5.68 -0.23 2.34
N LEU A 191 -5.69 1.04 2.74
CA LEU A 191 -6.31 2.11 1.97
C LEU A 191 -5.63 2.28 0.60
N ARG A 192 -4.29 2.31 0.57
CA ARG A 192 -3.52 2.42 -0.68
C ARG A 192 -3.77 1.26 -1.61
N ASP A 193 -3.93 0.06 -1.07
CA ASP A 193 -4.23 -1.14 -1.84
C ASP A 193 -5.67 -1.14 -2.38
N ARG A 194 -6.65 -0.64 -1.61
CA ARG A 194 -8.02 -0.43 -2.11
C ARG A 194 -8.12 0.65 -3.18
N LEU A 195 -7.31 1.69 -3.09
CA LEU A 195 -7.23 2.75 -4.11
C LEU A 195 -6.44 2.31 -5.35
N ASP A 196 -5.74 1.18 -5.30
CA ASP A 196 -5.01 0.64 -6.44
C ASP A 196 -5.96 -0.09 -7.40
N THR A 197 -6.51 0.65 -8.37
CA THR A 197 -7.40 0.12 -9.41
C THR A 197 -6.66 -0.53 -10.58
N THR A 198 -5.36 -0.83 -10.44
CA THR A 198 -4.58 -1.45 -11.52
C THR A 198 -4.90 -2.93 -11.72
N ILE A 199 -4.70 -3.40 -12.96
CA ILE A 199 -4.94 -4.78 -13.36
C ILE A 199 -3.71 -5.63 -13.03
N LYS A 200 -3.88 -6.64 -12.17
CA LYS A 200 -2.83 -7.56 -11.72
C LYS A 200 -3.22 -9.04 -11.83
N THR A 201 -4.42 -9.32 -12.32
CA THR A 201 -4.98 -10.67 -12.39
C THR A 201 -5.76 -10.80 -13.68
N ASP A 202 -5.74 -11.99 -14.25
CA ASP A 202 -6.44 -12.29 -15.50
C ASP A 202 -7.94 -12.08 -15.37
N GLU A 203 -8.52 -12.41 -14.21
CA GLU A 203 -9.95 -12.18 -13.93
C GLU A 203 -10.32 -10.68 -13.95
N ALA A 204 -9.48 -9.83 -13.35
CA ALA A 204 -9.69 -8.37 -13.42
C ALA A 204 -9.56 -7.83 -14.86
N LEU A 205 -8.70 -8.42 -15.69
CA LEU A 205 -8.60 -8.05 -17.10
C LEU A 205 -9.81 -8.54 -17.89
N ARG A 206 -10.28 -9.76 -17.62
CA ARG A 206 -11.44 -10.36 -18.27
C ARG A 206 -12.70 -9.54 -18.00
N GLN A 207 -12.92 -9.15 -16.74
CA GLN A 207 -14.04 -8.29 -16.35
C GLN A 207 -13.97 -6.90 -16.99
N ALA A 208 -12.80 -6.28 -17.02
CA ALA A 208 -12.64 -4.93 -17.57
C ALA A 208 -12.70 -4.89 -19.11
N SER A 209 -12.14 -5.89 -19.80
CA SER A 209 -12.13 -5.98 -21.26
C SER A 209 -13.34 -6.67 -21.88
N LYS A 210 -14.17 -7.33 -21.05
CA LYS A 210 -15.31 -8.16 -21.49
C LYS A 210 -14.93 -9.17 -22.59
N SER A 211 -13.69 -9.65 -22.57
CA SER A 211 -13.11 -10.52 -23.60
C SER A 211 -12.35 -11.70 -22.98
N ALA A 212 -12.10 -12.75 -23.77
CA ALA A 212 -11.28 -13.87 -23.32
C ALA A 212 -9.82 -13.45 -23.11
N ILE A 213 -9.17 -14.01 -22.10
CA ILE A 213 -7.72 -13.81 -21.88
C ILE A 213 -6.97 -14.86 -22.68
N LEU A 214 -6.16 -14.42 -23.64
CA LEU A 214 -5.47 -15.33 -24.57
C LEU A 214 -4.07 -15.68 -24.11
N GLY A 215 -3.53 -14.96 -23.13
CA GLY A 215 -2.27 -15.30 -22.51
C GLY A 215 -1.74 -14.22 -21.57
N THR A 216 -0.76 -14.64 -20.78
CA THR A 216 -0.05 -13.78 -19.82
C THR A 216 1.44 -13.86 -20.11
N ILE A 217 2.03 -12.74 -20.54
CA ILE A 217 3.44 -12.67 -20.96
C ILE A 217 4.27 -12.15 -19.78
N GLY A 218 5.23 -12.98 -19.34
CA GLY A 218 6.15 -12.66 -18.27
C GLY A 218 7.11 -11.51 -18.58
N TYR A 219 7.49 -10.75 -17.55
CA TYR A 219 8.56 -9.77 -17.62
C TYR A 219 9.93 -10.44 -17.51
N GLU A 220 10.73 -10.31 -18.56
CA GLU A 220 12.13 -10.73 -18.58
C GLU A 220 13.05 -9.50 -18.63
N ARG A 221 14.09 -9.45 -17.77
CA ARG A 221 15.03 -8.31 -17.69
C ARG A 221 15.71 -8.03 -19.03
N ASN A 222 16.02 -9.09 -19.78
CA ASN A 222 16.68 -9.01 -21.09
C ASN A 222 15.73 -8.60 -22.23
N ALA A 223 14.41 -8.66 -22.05
CA ALA A 223 13.44 -8.31 -23.09
C ALA A 223 13.51 -6.83 -23.53
N ARG A 224 14.11 -5.94 -22.71
CA ARG A 224 14.37 -4.54 -23.12
C ARG A 224 15.50 -4.43 -24.16
N ARG A 225 16.46 -5.37 -24.14
CA ARG A 225 17.60 -5.41 -25.07
C ARG A 225 17.36 -6.37 -26.24
N LEU A 226 16.59 -7.44 -26.00
CA LEU A 226 16.23 -8.47 -26.97
C LEU A 226 14.70 -8.64 -27.00
N PRO A 227 13.97 -7.80 -27.75
CA PRO A 227 12.51 -7.82 -27.75
C PRO A 227 11.90 -9.02 -28.48
N LEU A 228 12.69 -9.79 -29.24
CA LEU A 228 12.25 -10.92 -30.06
C LEU A 228 12.72 -12.26 -29.49
N ILE A 229 11.81 -13.24 -29.44
CA ILE A 229 12.05 -14.58 -28.86
C ILE A 229 13.03 -15.45 -29.68
N VAL A 230 13.25 -15.13 -30.95
CA VAL A 230 14.12 -15.89 -31.87
C VAL A 230 15.57 -15.91 -31.38
N ARG A 231 16.01 -14.84 -30.71
CA ARG A 231 17.41 -14.71 -30.26
C ARG A 231 17.75 -15.55 -29.02
N ASP A 232 16.77 -16.19 -28.39
CA ASP A 232 16.93 -16.94 -27.13
C ASP A 232 16.73 -18.46 -27.31
N GLN A 233 16.96 -18.98 -28.53
CA GLN A 233 16.81 -20.39 -28.90
C GLN A 233 15.45 -21.03 -28.54
N GLY A 234 14.40 -20.21 -28.32
CA GLY A 234 13.03 -20.67 -28.10
C GLY A 234 12.79 -21.43 -26.79
N ARG A 235 13.72 -21.43 -25.83
CA ARG A 235 13.57 -22.17 -24.54
C ARG A 235 13.12 -21.30 -23.36
N SER A 236 12.86 -20.01 -23.58
CA SER A 236 12.47 -19.09 -22.52
C SER A 236 10.99 -19.17 -22.16
N SER A 237 10.68 -18.75 -20.93
CA SER A 237 9.30 -18.64 -20.43
C SER A 237 8.44 -17.75 -21.31
N ARG A 238 9.03 -16.69 -21.89
CA ARG A 238 8.39 -15.80 -22.84
C ARG A 238 8.08 -16.49 -24.17
N ALA A 239 8.98 -17.31 -24.70
CA ALA A 239 8.73 -18.05 -25.93
C ALA A 239 7.54 -19.02 -25.77
N GLU A 240 7.45 -19.70 -24.63
CA GLU A 240 6.34 -20.59 -24.34
C GLU A 240 5.01 -19.82 -24.21
N ALA A 241 5.01 -18.66 -23.55
CA ALA A 241 3.84 -17.81 -23.47
C ALA A 241 3.31 -17.38 -24.85
N PHE A 242 4.20 -17.13 -25.83
CA PHE A 242 3.79 -16.83 -27.21
C PHE A 242 3.29 -18.08 -27.97
N ARG A 243 3.84 -19.27 -27.71
CA ARG A 243 3.29 -20.53 -28.25
C ARG A 243 1.88 -20.82 -27.73
N SER A 244 1.66 -20.58 -26.44
CA SER A 244 0.32 -20.67 -25.84
C SER A 244 -0.62 -19.63 -26.43
N LEU A 245 -0.17 -18.38 -26.59
CA LEU A 245 -0.97 -17.32 -27.25
C LEU A 245 -1.37 -17.70 -28.68
N ARG A 246 -0.44 -18.23 -29.47
CA ARG A 246 -0.71 -18.73 -30.82
C ARG A 246 -1.76 -19.84 -30.82
N THR A 247 -1.61 -20.81 -29.94
CA THR A 247 -2.53 -21.95 -29.82
C THR A 247 -3.93 -21.47 -29.44
N ASN A 248 -4.03 -20.58 -28.45
CA ASN A 248 -5.31 -19.99 -28.05
C ASN A 248 -5.96 -19.20 -29.19
N LEU A 249 -5.17 -18.43 -29.95
CA LEU A 249 -5.67 -17.68 -31.11
C LEU A 249 -6.27 -18.59 -32.18
N GLN A 250 -5.69 -19.77 -32.42
CA GLN A 250 -6.20 -20.75 -33.40
C GLN A 250 -7.57 -21.33 -33.00
N PHE A 251 -7.87 -21.39 -31.70
CA PHE A 251 -9.16 -21.87 -31.19
C PHE A 251 -10.23 -20.78 -31.13
N ILE A 252 -9.89 -19.51 -31.45
CA ILE A 252 -10.88 -18.43 -31.45
C ILE A 252 -11.59 -18.38 -32.78
N GLY A 253 -12.92 -18.51 -32.73
CA GLY A 253 -13.77 -18.42 -33.90
C GLY A 253 -13.69 -19.67 -34.77
N VAL A 254 -14.08 -20.82 -34.20
CA VAL A 254 -14.22 -22.11 -34.92
C VAL A 254 -15.03 -21.95 -36.21
N ASP A 255 -16.01 -21.03 -36.22
CA ASP A 255 -16.84 -20.75 -37.41
C ASP A 255 -16.25 -19.71 -38.37
N ARG A 256 -15.39 -18.79 -37.89
CA ARG A 256 -14.73 -17.76 -38.70
C ARG A 256 -13.45 -17.28 -38.02
N GLN A 257 -12.33 -17.86 -38.45
CA GLN A 257 -11.00 -17.42 -38.03
C GLN A 257 -10.69 -16.04 -38.61
N PRO A 258 -10.24 -15.08 -37.80
CA PRO A 258 -9.86 -13.76 -38.30
C PRO A 258 -8.62 -13.88 -39.19
N LYS A 259 -8.67 -13.34 -40.42
CA LYS A 259 -7.51 -13.27 -41.31
C LYS A 259 -6.69 -12.01 -41.07
N SER A 260 -7.31 -10.97 -40.52
CA SER A 260 -6.65 -9.71 -40.15
C SER A 260 -6.84 -9.39 -38.67
N LEU A 261 -5.74 -9.13 -37.97
CA LEU A 261 -5.71 -8.87 -36.52
C LEU A 261 -4.93 -7.60 -36.22
N VAL A 262 -5.61 -6.64 -35.58
CA VAL A 262 -4.96 -5.45 -35.03
C VAL A 262 -4.45 -5.75 -33.63
N VAL A 263 -3.18 -5.47 -33.37
CA VAL A 263 -2.59 -5.54 -32.03
C VAL A 263 -2.42 -4.11 -31.52
N THR A 264 -3.18 -3.77 -30.48
CA THR A 264 -3.15 -2.44 -29.86
C THR A 264 -3.13 -2.54 -28.35
N SER A 265 -2.97 -1.40 -27.67
CA SER A 265 -2.97 -1.31 -26.22
C SER A 265 -3.79 -0.11 -25.75
N CYS A 266 -4.10 -0.05 -24.46
CA CYS A 266 -4.85 1.08 -23.91
C CYS A 266 -3.96 2.34 -23.84
N LEU A 267 -2.71 2.17 -23.43
CA LEU A 267 -1.73 3.23 -23.21
C LEU A 267 -0.39 2.95 -23.90
N PRO A 268 0.48 3.96 -24.07
CA PRO A 268 1.84 3.74 -24.55
C PRO A 268 2.66 2.81 -23.64
N ASN A 269 3.62 2.09 -24.22
CA ASN A 269 4.59 1.24 -23.50
C ASN A 269 3.98 0.04 -22.75
N GLU A 270 2.91 -0.55 -23.30
CA GLU A 270 2.33 -1.81 -22.83
C GLU A 270 2.84 -3.04 -23.60
N GLY A 271 3.69 -2.82 -24.61
CA GLY A 271 4.39 -3.88 -25.34
C GLY A 271 3.68 -4.41 -26.59
N LYS A 272 2.68 -3.70 -27.11
CA LYS A 272 1.97 -3.97 -28.38
C LYS A 272 2.87 -4.41 -29.53
N THR A 273 3.87 -3.60 -29.91
CA THR A 273 4.82 -3.90 -31.00
C THR A 273 5.63 -5.18 -30.76
N SER A 274 6.09 -5.41 -29.52
CA SER A 274 6.84 -6.63 -29.20
C SER A 274 5.92 -7.85 -29.22
N THR A 275 4.67 -7.71 -28.74
CA THR A 275 3.69 -8.79 -28.81
C THR A 275 3.30 -9.10 -30.25
N ALA A 276 3.05 -8.08 -31.09
CA ALA A 276 2.73 -8.22 -32.51
C ALA A 276 3.85 -8.94 -33.26
N ALA A 277 5.09 -8.49 -33.11
CA ALA A 277 6.24 -9.10 -33.77
C ALA A 277 6.46 -10.56 -33.34
N ASN A 278 6.42 -10.85 -32.04
CA ASN A 278 6.62 -12.22 -31.55
C ASN A 278 5.47 -13.15 -31.94
N LEU A 279 4.21 -12.67 -31.92
CA LEU A 279 3.07 -13.43 -32.39
C LEU A 279 3.23 -13.78 -33.88
N ALA A 280 3.59 -12.80 -34.72
CA ALA A 280 3.84 -13.00 -36.14
C ALA A 280 4.93 -14.06 -36.39
N ILE A 281 6.04 -13.96 -35.65
CA ILE A 281 7.13 -14.93 -35.70
C ILE A 281 6.65 -16.34 -35.31
N THR A 282 5.90 -16.49 -34.22
CA THR A 282 5.44 -17.81 -33.78
C THR A 282 4.45 -18.46 -34.73
N LEU A 283 3.64 -17.67 -35.44
CA LEU A 283 2.73 -18.14 -36.48
C LEU A 283 3.50 -18.54 -37.75
N ALA A 284 4.47 -17.73 -38.18
CA ALA A 284 5.35 -18.08 -39.31
C ALA A 284 6.15 -19.36 -39.05
N GLN A 285 6.68 -19.52 -37.83
CA GLN A 285 7.35 -20.76 -37.39
C GLN A 285 6.41 -21.98 -37.36
N ALA A 286 5.09 -21.77 -37.27
CA ALA A 286 4.09 -22.83 -37.38
C ALA A 286 3.72 -23.16 -38.84
N GLY A 287 4.38 -22.53 -39.82
CA GLY A 287 4.12 -22.72 -41.25
C GLY A 287 3.03 -21.84 -41.84
N TRP A 288 2.50 -20.87 -41.10
CA TRP A 288 1.50 -19.93 -41.63
C TRP A 288 2.17 -18.90 -42.53
N ARG A 289 1.52 -18.51 -43.62
CA ARG A 289 1.92 -17.34 -44.40
C ARG A 289 1.46 -16.10 -43.66
N VAL A 290 2.38 -15.44 -42.96
CA VAL A 290 2.09 -14.28 -42.12
C VAL A 290 2.72 -13.03 -42.69
N ILE A 291 1.99 -11.92 -42.65
CA ILE A 291 2.57 -10.59 -42.83
C ILE A 291 2.38 -9.73 -41.58
N LEU A 292 3.48 -9.09 -41.14
CA LEU A 292 3.47 -8.09 -40.07
C LEU A 292 3.51 -6.69 -40.67
N VAL A 293 2.48 -5.89 -40.41
CA VAL A 293 2.33 -4.51 -40.89
C VAL A 293 2.59 -3.52 -39.76
N ASP A 294 3.49 -2.55 -39.96
CA ASP A 294 3.70 -1.44 -39.02
C ASP A 294 2.69 -0.31 -39.27
N GLY A 295 1.54 -0.41 -38.60
CA GLY A 295 0.47 0.59 -38.62
C GLY A 295 0.61 1.70 -37.58
N ASP A 296 1.66 1.69 -36.74
CA ASP A 296 1.98 2.80 -35.83
C ASP A 296 2.83 3.83 -36.57
N LEU A 297 2.20 4.53 -37.52
CA LEU A 297 2.84 5.56 -38.34
C LEU A 297 3.38 6.74 -37.51
N ARG A 298 2.94 6.90 -36.25
CA ARG A 298 3.41 7.96 -35.35
C ARG A 298 4.74 7.61 -34.70
N ARG A 299 4.92 6.35 -34.32
CA ARG A 299 6.12 5.87 -33.61
C ARG A 299 6.50 4.46 -34.12
N PRO A 300 6.89 4.32 -35.40
CA PRO A 300 7.19 3.02 -35.97
C PRO A 300 8.40 2.41 -35.28
N ARG A 301 8.31 1.10 -35.00
CA ARG A 301 9.30 0.38 -34.20
C ARG A 301 9.67 -0.98 -34.77
N ILE A 302 8.87 -1.51 -35.70
CA ILE A 302 9.12 -2.84 -36.29
C ILE A 302 10.46 -2.89 -37.01
N PRO A 303 10.85 -1.91 -37.87
CA PRO A 303 12.14 -1.94 -38.56
C PRO A 303 13.32 -2.07 -37.59
N ARG A 304 13.29 -1.31 -36.49
CA ARG A 304 14.32 -1.35 -35.45
C ARG A 304 14.35 -2.67 -34.68
N TYR A 305 13.19 -3.30 -34.45
CA TYR A 305 13.13 -4.58 -33.72
C TYR A 305 13.68 -5.73 -34.56
N LEU A 306 13.34 -5.74 -35.85
CA LEU A 306 13.73 -6.79 -36.78
C LEU A 306 15.14 -6.55 -37.36
N GLY A 307 15.65 -5.31 -37.34
CA GLY A 307 16.92 -4.95 -37.94
C GLY A 307 16.84 -4.87 -39.47
N ILE A 308 15.71 -4.39 -39.98
CA ILE A 308 15.45 -4.20 -41.42
C ILE A 308 15.39 -2.72 -41.78
N GLU A 309 15.43 -2.42 -43.07
CA GLU A 309 15.25 -1.05 -43.56
C GLU A 309 13.78 -0.62 -43.45
N GLY A 310 13.52 0.63 -43.07
CA GLY A 310 12.17 1.16 -42.82
C GLY A 310 11.84 2.44 -43.57
N THR A 311 12.63 2.80 -44.59
CA THR A 311 12.52 4.04 -45.35
C THR A 311 11.32 4.06 -46.29
N ALA A 312 11.08 2.95 -46.99
CA ALA A 312 9.90 2.72 -47.83
C ALA A 312 8.97 1.71 -47.17
N GLY A 313 7.65 1.93 -47.22
CA GLY A 313 6.68 1.06 -46.57
C GLY A 313 5.22 1.41 -46.83
N LEU A 314 4.36 1.12 -45.86
CA LEU A 314 2.91 1.31 -45.93
C LEU A 314 2.53 2.72 -46.37
N THR A 315 3.18 3.74 -45.82
CA THR A 315 2.90 5.14 -46.18
C THR A 315 3.12 5.41 -47.66
N ASP A 316 4.20 4.87 -48.26
CA ASP A 316 4.51 5.04 -49.68
C ASP A 316 3.49 4.35 -50.58
N VAL A 317 2.95 3.21 -50.15
CA VAL A 317 1.87 2.52 -50.86
C VAL A 317 0.56 3.32 -50.78
N LEU A 318 0.23 3.87 -49.60
CA LEU A 318 -1.01 4.63 -49.40
C LEU A 318 -1.05 5.97 -50.15
N ILE A 319 0.10 6.48 -50.58
CA ILE A 319 0.23 7.70 -51.39
C ILE A 319 0.66 7.41 -52.84
N ASP A 320 0.50 6.17 -53.29
CA ASP A 320 0.77 5.69 -54.66
C ASP A 320 2.21 5.96 -55.16
N ARG A 321 3.20 5.96 -54.26
CA ARG A 321 4.63 6.13 -54.60
C ARG A 321 5.37 4.82 -54.86
N ALA A 322 4.84 3.71 -54.35
CA ALA A 322 5.43 2.38 -54.52
C ALA A 322 4.33 1.32 -54.62
N ARG A 323 4.59 0.22 -55.31
CA ARG A 323 3.68 -0.93 -55.33
C ARG A 323 3.84 -1.74 -54.04
N LEU A 324 2.76 -2.35 -53.57
CA LEU A 324 2.75 -3.13 -52.33
C LEU A 324 3.85 -4.19 -52.29
N GLN A 325 4.06 -4.92 -53.40
CA GLN A 325 5.07 -5.98 -53.49
C GLN A 325 6.51 -5.45 -53.43
N GLU A 326 6.76 -4.20 -53.78
CA GLU A 326 8.11 -3.61 -53.82
C GLU A 326 8.63 -3.25 -52.42
N VAL A 327 7.71 -3.01 -51.48
CA VAL A 327 8.04 -2.57 -50.12
C VAL A 327 7.91 -3.68 -49.07
N ILE A 328 7.35 -4.84 -49.44
CA ILE A 328 7.30 -6.01 -48.55
C ILE A 328 8.68 -6.65 -48.47
N GLN A 329 9.17 -6.81 -47.24
CA GLN A 329 10.46 -7.45 -46.96
C GLN A 329 10.26 -8.80 -46.30
N THR A 330 11.15 -9.76 -46.59
CA THR A 330 11.16 -11.07 -45.93
C THR A 330 12.15 -11.05 -44.77
N TRP A 331 11.75 -11.57 -43.60
CA TRP A 331 12.57 -11.58 -42.40
C TRP A 331 12.70 -12.96 -41.75
N GLY A 332 13.93 -13.29 -41.34
CA GLY A 332 14.26 -14.50 -40.57
C GLY A 332 14.12 -15.82 -41.35
N GLU A 333 14.50 -16.92 -40.71
CA GLU A 333 14.48 -18.27 -41.32
C GLU A 333 13.07 -18.77 -41.62
N ALA A 334 12.08 -18.35 -40.82
CA ALA A 334 10.67 -18.69 -41.01
C ALA A 334 9.98 -17.89 -42.13
N LYS A 335 10.73 -17.08 -42.89
CA LYS A 335 10.24 -16.27 -44.03
C LYS A 335 9.00 -15.43 -43.68
N LEU A 336 9.05 -14.71 -42.56
CA LEU A 336 7.99 -13.78 -42.17
C LEU A 336 7.99 -12.59 -43.14
N SER A 337 6.86 -12.29 -43.77
CA SER A 337 6.71 -11.05 -44.55
C SER A 337 6.48 -9.86 -43.62
N VAL A 338 7.06 -8.72 -43.97
CA VAL A 338 7.00 -7.50 -43.16
C VAL A 338 6.75 -6.31 -44.06
N LEU A 339 5.72 -5.53 -43.74
CA LEU A 339 5.45 -4.24 -44.35
C LEU A 339 5.80 -3.15 -43.32
N PRO A 340 6.96 -2.50 -43.42
CA PRO A 340 7.33 -1.39 -42.54
C PRO A 340 6.41 -0.19 -42.77
N SER A 341 6.46 0.82 -41.88
CA SER A 341 5.59 2.00 -41.98
C SER A 341 5.96 2.92 -43.16
N GLY A 342 7.24 2.93 -43.55
CA GLY A 342 7.81 3.97 -44.39
C GLY A 342 8.02 5.28 -43.62
N GLN A 343 8.17 6.38 -44.35
CA GLN A 343 8.33 7.73 -43.78
C GLN A 343 7.10 8.12 -42.96
N ILE A 344 7.31 8.89 -41.87
CA ILE A 344 6.23 9.37 -41.01
C ILE A 344 5.41 10.43 -41.77
N PRO A 345 4.12 10.20 -42.05
CA PRO A 345 3.30 11.17 -42.75
C PRO A 345 2.84 12.30 -41.81
N PRO A 346 2.48 13.48 -42.34
CA PRO A 346 1.91 14.56 -41.54
C PRO A 346 0.50 14.22 -41.01
N ASN A 347 -0.22 13.32 -41.67
CA ASN A 347 -1.61 12.95 -41.40
C ASN A 347 -1.87 11.44 -41.27
N PRO A 348 -1.33 10.76 -40.23
CA PRO A 348 -1.47 9.32 -40.03
C PRO A 348 -2.92 8.80 -40.03
N SER A 349 -3.82 9.46 -39.30
CA SER A 349 -5.20 8.97 -39.08
C SER A 349 -6.01 8.93 -40.37
N GLU A 350 -5.80 9.91 -41.25
CA GLU A 350 -6.49 10.03 -42.54
C GLU A 350 -6.04 8.95 -43.51
N LEU A 351 -4.72 8.67 -43.56
CA LEU A 351 -4.17 7.61 -44.38
C LEU A 351 -4.66 6.23 -43.93
N LEU A 352 -4.66 5.95 -42.63
CA LEU A 352 -5.14 4.67 -42.09
C LEU A 352 -6.66 4.48 -42.26
N GLY A 353 -7.43 5.56 -42.35
CA GLY A 353 -8.88 5.54 -42.61
C GLY A 353 -9.27 5.55 -44.09
N SER A 354 -8.29 5.67 -44.99
CA SER A 354 -8.52 5.83 -46.41
C SER A 354 -9.04 4.54 -47.09
N HIS A 355 -9.60 4.69 -48.29
CA HIS A 355 -9.89 3.56 -49.16
C HIS A 355 -8.63 2.78 -49.56
N GLY A 356 -7.49 3.46 -49.70
CA GLY A 356 -6.20 2.83 -49.98
C GLY A 356 -5.82 1.78 -48.93
N MET A 357 -6.02 2.10 -47.64
CA MET A 357 -5.73 1.15 -46.56
C MET A 357 -6.63 -0.09 -46.61
N ARG A 358 -7.91 0.09 -46.97
CA ARG A 358 -8.84 -1.04 -47.15
C ARG A 358 -8.41 -1.94 -48.31
N ASN A 359 -7.98 -1.34 -49.42
CA ASN A 359 -7.49 -2.10 -50.58
C ASN A 359 -6.21 -2.88 -50.24
N VAL A 360 -5.26 -2.24 -49.54
CA VAL A 360 -4.05 -2.92 -49.06
C VAL A 360 -4.40 -4.10 -48.16
N LEU A 361 -5.31 -3.93 -47.19
CA LEU A 361 -5.72 -5.04 -46.33
C LEU A 361 -6.40 -6.16 -47.12
N ALA A 362 -7.27 -5.83 -48.07
CA ALA A 362 -7.94 -6.83 -48.91
C ALA A 362 -6.90 -7.69 -49.66
N GLU A 363 -5.97 -7.04 -50.38
CA GLU A 363 -4.90 -7.70 -51.13
C GLU A 363 -4.00 -8.58 -50.23
N LEU A 364 -3.67 -8.09 -49.03
CA LEU A 364 -2.91 -8.87 -48.06
C LEU A 364 -3.68 -10.09 -47.54
N THR A 365 -4.98 -9.97 -47.25
CA THR A 365 -5.79 -11.08 -46.74
C THR A 365 -6.13 -12.15 -47.80
N GLU A 366 -5.95 -11.83 -49.08
CA GLU A 366 -6.00 -12.81 -50.18
C GLU A 366 -4.71 -13.64 -50.28
N THR A 367 -3.56 -13.01 -50.00
CA THR A 367 -2.23 -13.61 -50.18
C THR A 367 -1.74 -14.36 -48.93
N TYR A 368 -2.06 -13.84 -47.75
CA TYR A 368 -1.57 -14.33 -46.46
C TYR A 368 -2.67 -15.01 -45.65
N ASP A 369 -2.29 -16.03 -44.87
CA ASP A 369 -3.20 -16.72 -43.96
C ASP A 369 -3.53 -15.86 -42.73
N MET A 370 -2.60 -14.97 -42.35
CA MET A 370 -2.77 -14.02 -41.24
C MET A 370 -2.04 -12.70 -41.52
N VAL A 371 -2.76 -11.59 -41.38
CA VAL A 371 -2.26 -10.21 -41.44
C VAL A 371 -2.28 -9.64 -40.02
N ILE A 372 -1.10 -9.35 -39.45
CA ILE A 372 -0.98 -8.75 -38.12
C ILE A 372 -0.58 -7.29 -38.27
N VAL A 373 -1.39 -6.39 -37.74
CA VAL A 373 -1.15 -4.94 -37.80
C VAL A 373 -0.77 -4.43 -36.41
N ASP A 374 0.48 -3.95 -36.22
CA ASP A 374 0.83 -3.19 -35.02
C ASP A 374 0.18 -1.80 -35.10
N ALA A 375 -0.57 -1.41 -34.07
CA ALA A 375 -1.31 -0.16 -34.07
C ALA A 375 -1.00 0.66 -32.82
N PRO A 376 -1.07 2.01 -32.88
CA PRO A 376 -0.80 2.89 -31.74
C PRO A 376 -1.79 2.63 -30.58
N PRO A 377 -1.56 3.17 -29.36
CA PRO A 377 -2.49 2.96 -28.25
C PRO A 377 -3.85 3.65 -28.49
N LEU A 378 -4.93 3.03 -28.02
CA LEU A 378 -6.32 3.47 -28.24
C LEU A 378 -6.70 4.77 -27.53
N LEU A 379 -6.23 5.00 -26.30
CA LEU A 379 -6.69 6.15 -25.51
C LEU A 379 -6.07 7.49 -25.95
N PRO A 380 -4.78 7.57 -26.35
CA PRO A 380 -4.19 8.83 -26.78
C PRO A 380 -4.60 9.28 -28.18
N VAL A 381 -4.90 8.36 -29.10
CA VAL A 381 -5.13 8.63 -30.53
C VAL A 381 -6.16 7.67 -31.12
N THR A 382 -6.82 8.07 -32.22
CA THR A 382 -7.91 7.31 -32.86
C THR A 382 -7.45 6.29 -33.90
N ASP A 383 -6.20 6.38 -34.37
CA ASP A 383 -5.63 5.56 -35.45
C ASP A 383 -5.89 4.04 -35.28
N ALA A 384 -5.75 3.52 -34.06
CA ALA A 384 -5.97 2.10 -33.78
C ALA A 384 -7.44 1.70 -33.84
N ALA A 385 -8.36 2.61 -33.49
CA ALA A 385 -9.79 2.38 -33.66
C ALA A 385 -10.15 2.34 -35.16
N THR A 386 -9.57 3.22 -35.98
CA THR A 386 -9.74 3.21 -37.43
C THR A 386 -9.28 1.89 -38.06
N LEU A 387 -8.10 1.40 -37.67
CA LEU A 387 -7.59 0.09 -38.10
C LEU A 387 -8.47 -1.06 -37.61
N ALA A 388 -8.93 -1.00 -36.36
CA ALA A 388 -9.79 -2.03 -35.77
C ALA A 388 -11.16 -2.11 -36.46
N ALA A 389 -11.68 -1.01 -37.01
CA ALA A 389 -12.93 -0.98 -37.77
C ALA A 389 -12.85 -1.70 -39.12
N ILE A 390 -11.64 -1.90 -39.66
CA ILE A 390 -11.42 -2.47 -41.01
C ILE A 390 -10.74 -3.83 -40.98
N CYS A 391 -10.35 -4.33 -39.80
CA CYS A 391 -9.80 -5.67 -39.60
C CYS A 391 -10.85 -6.61 -38.98
N ASP A 392 -10.66 -7.92 -39.14
CA ASP A 392 -11.59 -8.94 -38.62
C ASP A 392 -11.60 -9.02 -37.09
N GLY A 393 -10.53 -8.57 -36.45
CA GLY A 393 -10.38 -8.68 -35.00
C GLY A 393 -9.32 -7.77 -34.39
N THR A 394 -9.44 -7.56 -33.08
CA THR A 394 -8.51 -6.79 -32.26
C THR A 394 -7.99 -7.62 -31.08
N LEU A 395 -6.67 -7.63 -30.90
CA LEU A 395 -5.96 -8.17 -29.75
C LEU A 395 -5.55 -7.02 -28.82
N LEU A 396 -6.12 -6.97 -27.62
CA LEU A 396 -5.88 -5.89 -26.66
C LEU A 396 -4.74 -6.24 -25.70
N ILE A 397 -3.68 -5.45 -25.69
CA ILE A 397 -2.54 -5.63 -24.79
C ILE A 397 -2.69 -4.73 -23.56
N ALA A 398 -2.63 -5.31 -22.38
CA ALA A 398 -2.77 -4.63 -21.10
C ALA A 398 -1.52 -4.85 -20.24
N ARG A 399 -0.96 -3.78 -19.65
CA ARG A 399 0.25 -3.91 -18.82
C ARG A 399 -0.05 -4.19 -17.35
N TYR A 400 0.47 -5.31 -16.85
CA TYR A 400 0.40 -5.71 -15.45
C TYR A 400 0.84 -4.60 -14.49
N GLY A 401 0.00 -4.34 -13.49
CA GLY A 401 0.27 -3.41 -12.38
C GLY A 401 0.44 -1.95 -12.79
N LYS A 402 0.10 -1.59 -14.04
CA LYS A 402 0.18 -0.21 -14.55
C LYS A 402 -1.14 0.30 -15.09
N ILE A 403 -1.83 -0.49 -15.91
CA ILE A 403 -3.11 -0.09 -16.49
C ILE A 403 -4.23 -0.20 -15.44
N ARG A 404 -5.12 0.80 -15.40
CA ARG A 404 -6.30 0.80 -14.51
C ARG A 404 -7.49 0.13 -15.18
N ARG A 405 -8.40 -0.46 -14.38
CA ARG A 405 -9.63 -1.10 -14.87
C ARG A 405 -10.48 -0.16 -15.74
N GLU A 406 -10.66 1.08 -15.30
CA GLU A 406 -11.41 2.11 -16.04
C GLU A 406 -10.79 2.42 -17.41
N GLN A 407 -9.46 2.37 -17.53
CA GLN A 407 -8.78 2.64 -18.80
C GLN A 407 -9.00 1.50 -19.80
N VAL A 408 -9.01 0.25 -19.34
CA VAL A 408 -9.36 -0.91 -20.17
C VAL A 408 -10.83 -0.88 -20.56
N ALA A 409 -11.73 -0.56 -19.63
CA ALA A 409 -13.15 -0.42 -19.91
C ALA A 409 -13.40 0.63 -21.00
N ARG A 410 -12.80 1.82 -20.87
CA ARG A 410 -12.90 2.89 -21.87
C ARG A 410 -12.33 2.49 -23.22
N ALA A 411 -11.19 1.81 -23.27
CA ALA A 411 -10.62 1.32 -24.53
C ALA A 411 -11.54 0.30 -25.21
N THR A 412 -12.18 -0.57 -24.43
CA THR A 412 -13.14 -1.58 -24.92
C THR A 412 -14.44 -0.93 -25.39
N GLU A 413 -14.90 0.11 -24.70
CA GLU A 413 -16.06 0.92 -25.12
C GLU A 413 -15.80 1.63 -26.45
N MET A 414 -14.60 2.18 -26.65
CA MET A 414 -14.20 2.78 -27.93
C MET A 414 -14.24 1.78 -29.08
N LEU A 415 -13.77 0.55 -28.86
CA LEU A 415 -13.84 -0.52 -29.86
C LEU A 415 -15.28 -0.99 -30.10
N SER A 416 -16.07 -1.12 -29.04
CA SER A 416 -17.49 -1.48 -29.14
C SER A 416 -18.30 -0.44 -29.91
N ALA A 417 -18.01 0.86 -29.72
CA ALA A 417 -18.71 1.96 -30.37
C ALA A 417 -18.57 1.96 -31.90
N ILE A 418 -17.51 1.36 -32.43
CA ILE A 418 -17.26 1.19 -33.87
C ILE A 418 -17.52 -0.24 -34.35
N ASN A 419 -18.15 -1.08 -33.52
CA ASN A 419 -18.40 -2.50 -33.79
C ASN A 419 -17.12 -3.32 -34.09
N ALA A 420 -15.96 -2.90 -33.57
CA ALA A 420 -14.73 -3.66 -33.71
C ALA A 420 -14.73 -4.87 -32.76
N ARG A 421 -14.47 -6.05 -33.29
CA ARG A 421 -14.47 -7.30 -32.52
C ARG A 421 -13.18 -7.44 -31.71
N VAL A 422 -13.30 -7.45 -30.38
CA VAL A 422 -12.18 -7.83 -29.49
C VAL A 422 -12.07 -9.35 -29.44
N VAL A 423 -11.05 -9.90 -30.10
CA VAL A 423 -10.78 -11.34 -30.18
C VAL A 423 -10.28 -11.87 -28.83
N GLY A 424 -9.55 -11.03 -28.10
CA GLY A 424 -9.19 -11.27 -26.71
C GLY A 424 -8.16 -10.28 -26.19
N ALA A 425 -7.75 -10.47 -24.94
CA ALA A 425 -6.79 -9.63 -24.26
C ALA A 425 -5.57 -10.41 -23.77
N VAL A 426 -4.42 -9.72 -23.67
CA VAL A 426 -3.15 -10.28 -23.20
C VAL A 426 -2.60 -9.43 -22.08
N LEU A 427 -2.31 -10.07 -20.94
CA LEU A 427 -1.68 -9.41 -19.80
C LEU A 427 -0.16 -9.47 -19.95
N ASN A 428 0.47 -8.34 -20.26
CA ASN A 428 1.91 -8.26 -20.49
C ASN A 428 2.67 -7.72 -19.27
N PHE A 429 3.97 -8.00 -19.19
CA PHE A 429 4.86 -7.63 -18.07
C PHE A 429 4.49 -8.27 -16.73
N ALA A 430 3.85 -9.43 -16.75
CA ALA A 430 3.48 -10.13 -15.53
C ALA A 430 4.74 -10.62 -14.78
N PRO A 431 4.81 -10.54 -13.45
CA PRO A 431 5.93 -11.11 -12.69
C PRO A 431 6.03 -12.63 -12.91
N ALA A 432 7.25 -13.18 -12.87
CA ALA A 432 7.49 -14.61 -13.11
C ALA A 432 6.61 -15.53 -12.25
N THR A 433 6.28 -15.12 -11.02
CA THR A 433 5.41 -15.89 -10.10
C THR A 433 3.93 -15.90 -10.51
N SER A 434 3.43 -14.89 -11.21
CA SER A 434 2.03 -14.86 -11.67
C SER A 434 1.84 -15.62 -12.99
N SER A 435 2.91 -15.80 -13.78
CA SER A 435 2.87 -16.64 -14.99
C SER A 435 2.65 -18.13 -14.72
N GLN A 436 2.83 -18.58 -13.47
CA GLN A 436 2.60 -19.96 -13.04
C GLN A 436 1.12 -20.31 -12.81
N HIS A 437 0.21 -19.34 -12.74
CA HIS A 437 -1.20 -19.63 -12.42
C HIS A 437 -2.02 -20.17 -13.62
N TYR A 438 -1.40 -20.38 -14.78
CA TYR A 438 -2.06 -20.88 -16.00
C TYR A 438 -1.44 -22.20 -16.52
N GLY A 439 -0.96 -23.06 -15.62
CA GLY A 439 -0.52 -24.42 -15.93
C GLY A 439 -1.53 -25.46 -15.46
N TYR A 440 -2.64 -25.66 -16.19
CA TYR A 440 -3.31 -26.97 -16.18
C TYR A 440 -2.55 -27.87 -17.15
N GLY A 441 -1.80 -28.86 -16.63
CA GLY A 441 -1.31 -29.99 -17.44
C GLY A 441 0.15 -30.39 -17.22
N TYR A 442 0.34 -31.36 -16.32
CA TYR A 442 1.45 -32.32 -16.19
C TYR A 442 2.85 -31.80 -15.88
N GLY A 443 3.27 -32.06 -14.64
CA GLY A 443 4.65 -32.06 -14.23
C GLY A 443 5.45 -33.12 -14.98
N TYR A 444 6.56 -32.67 -15.57
CA TYR A 444 7.75 -33.49 -15.67
C TYR A 444 8.73 -32.89 -14.66
N GLU A 445 8.81 -33.50 -13.47
CA GLU A 445 10.02 -33.38 -12.67
C GLU A 445 11.14 -34.00 -13.51
N PRO A 446 12.19 -33.25 -13.88
CA PRO A 446 13.36 -33.88 -14.44
C PRO A 446 13.95 -34.74 -13.32
N GLU A 447 13.89 -36.06 -13.50
CA GLU A 447 14.62 -37.05 -12.72
C GLU A 447 16.05 -36.52 -12.51
N VAL A 448 16.33 -36.10 -11.28
CA VAL A 448 17.68 -35.78 -10.85
C VAL A 448 18.43 -37.09 -10.88
N LYS A 449 19.14 -37.36 -11.98
CA LYS A 449 20.09 -38.47 -12.10
C LYS A 449 20.96 -38.49 -10.86
N GLY A 450 20.72 -39.48 -10.00
CA GLY A 450 21.45 -39.70 -8.78
C GLY A 450 22.95 -39.76 -9.08
N LYS A 451 23.72 -38.89 -8.44
CA LYS A 451 25.17 -39.10 -8.30
C LYS A 451 25.34 -40.39 -7.49
N ARG A 452 25.59 -41.50 -8.20
CA ARG A 452 26.22 -42.70 -7.63
C ARG A 452 27.52 -42.21 -6.94
N LYS A 453 27.52 -42.21 -5.61
CA LYS A 453 28.75 -42.15 -4.83
C LYS A 453 29.48 -43.47 -5.07
N ASP A 454 30.51 -43.40 -5.88
CA ASP A 454 31.52 -44.44 -5.98
C ASP A 454 32.22 -44.50 -4.61
N LYS A 455 31.93 -45.56 -3.85
CA LYS A 455 32.70 -45.92 -2.66
C LYS A 455 33.70 -46.96 -3.13
N THR A 456 34.92 -46.52 -3.41
CA THR A 456 36.09 -47.40 -3.46
C THR A 456 36.24 -48.07 -2.09
N PRO A 457 36.38 -49.40 -2.00
CA PRO A 457 36.73 -50.06 -0.76
C PRO A 457 38.23 -49.91 -0.53
N VAL A 458 38.58 -49.44 0.67
CA VAL A 458 39.92 -49.58 1.23
C VAL A 458 40.04 -51.02 1.71
N ASN A 459 40.86 -51.83 1.05
CA ASN A 459 41.35 -53.09 1.61
C ASN A 459 42.75 -52.87 2.17
N ALA A 460 42.94 -53.34 3.41
CA ALA A 460 44.20 -53.86 3.89
C ALA A 460 44.50 -55.21 3.22
#